data_AF-A0A6H1U1Y3-F1
#
_entry.id   AF-A0A6H1U1Y3-F1
#
_cell.length_a   1.000
_cell.length_b   1.000
_cell.length_c   1.000
_cell.angle_alpha   90.00
_cell.angle_beta   90.00
_cell.angle_gamma   90.00
#
_symmetry.space_group_name_H-M   'P 1'
#
loop_
_entity.id
_entity.type
_entity.pdbx_description
1 polymer ?
#
loop_
_entity_poly.entity_id
_entity_poly.type
_entity_poly.pdbx_seq_one_letter_code
_entity_poly.pdbx_strand_id
1 'polypeptide(L)' 'MGRGRRDKVILSVEERKNLEAISRNGYAPAKKILHAQILLMSDEGEKATQKWTDEEIASALNMHRNTVGRVRKNFSN' A
#
# COMPACT_ATOMS: atom_id res chain seq x y z
N MET A 1 -5.26 21.88 -6.36
CA MET A 1 -4.11 21.67 -5.44
C MET A 1 -3.83 20.18 -5.29
N GLY A 2 -3.01 19.58 -6.17
CA GLY A 2 -2.60 18.19 -6.04
C GLY A 2 -1.33 18.08 -5.18
N ARG A 3 -1.48 17.95 -3.86
CA ARG A 3 -0.33 17.67 -2.98
C ARG A 3 0.15 16.23 -3.23
N GLY A 4 1.25 16.15 -3.98
CA GLY A 4 2.41 15.33 -3.62
C GLY A 4 2.35 13.84 -3.89
N ARG A 5 2.82 13.44 -5.09
CA ARG A 5 3.72 12.27 -5.18
C ARG A 5 4.97 12.59 -4.35
N ARG A 6 5.04 12.20 -3.08
CA ARG A 6 6.25 12.42 -2.27
C ARG A 6 6.75 11.21 -1.49
N ASP A 7 5.94 10.17 -1.31
CA ASP A 7 6.32 9.04 -0.47
C ASP A 7 6.40 7.78 -1.33
N LYS A 8 7.60 7.51 -1.86
CA LYS A 8 7.91 6.25 -2.55
C LYS A 8 7.92 5.16 -1.50
N VAL A 9 7.00 4.21 -1.60
CA VAL A 9 6.98 3.04 -0.71
C VAL A 9 7.84 1.97 -1.37
N ILE A 10 8.96 1.64 -0.73
CA ILE A 10 9.86 0.58 -1.15
C ILE A 10 9.75 -0.51 -0.10
N LEU A 11 9.07 -1.60 -0.41
CA LEU A 11 9.00 -2.75 0.48
C LEU A 11 10.21 -3.64 0.25
N SER A 12 10.91 -3.99 1.33
CA SER A 12 11.84 -5.11 1.27
C SER A 12 11.10 -6.43 1.07
N VAL A 13 11.81 -7.44 0.56
CA VAL A 13 11.25 -8.79 0.31
C VAL A 13 10.62 -9.37 1.58
N GLU A 14 11.21 -9.11 2.74
CA GLU A 14 10.70 -9.56 4.04
C GLU A 14 9.41 -8.84 4.45
N GLU A 15 9.36 -7.51 4.29
CA GLU A 15 8.17 -6.70 4.59
C GLU A 15 7.01 -7.09 3.68
N ARG A 16 7.27 -7.27 2.38
CA ARG A 16 6.29 -7.79 1.43
C ARG A 16 5.73 -9.13 1.88
N LYS A 17 6.60 -10.09 2.25
CA LYS A 17 6.17 -11.43 2.69
C LYS A 17 5.31 -11.36 3.95
N ASN A 18 5.64 -10.46 4.87
CA ASN A 18 4.86 -10.23 6.08
C ASN A 18 3.48 -9.62 5.76
N LEU A 19 3.42 -8.59 4.90
CA LEU A 19 2.18 -7.98 4.46
C LEU A 19 1.29 -8.96 3.68
N GLU A 20 1.88 -9.80 2.83
CA GLU A 20 1.15 -10.89 2.14
C GLU A 20 0.60 -11.90 3.14
N ALA A 21 1.38 -12.28 4.15
CA ALA A 21 0.91 -13.15 5.23
C ALA A 21 -0.24 -12.51 6.00
N ILE A 22 -0.15 -11.22 6.36
CA ILE A 22 -1.22 -10.47 7.04
C ILE A 22 -2.48 -10.41 6.18
N SER A 23 -2.33 -10.14 4.88
CA SER A 23 -3.46 -10.06 3.95
C SER A 23 -4.15 -11.41 3.76
N ARG A 24 -3.42 -12.53 3.93
CA ARG A 24 -3.91 -13.88 3.65
C ARG A 24 -4.38 -14.63 4.89
N ASN A 25 -3.82 -14.31 6.06
CA ASN A 25 -4.07 -15.04 7.31
C ASN A 25 -5.42 -14.68 7.96
N GLY A 26 -6.09 -13.61 7.54
CA GLY A 26 -7.48 -13.26 7.95
C GLY A 26 -7.69 -12.92 9.44
N TYR A 27 -6.72 -13.20 10.30
CA TYR A 27 -6.76 -12.98 11.76
C TYR A 27 -6.52 -11.51 12.15
N ALA A 28 -6.00 -10.71 11.23
CA ALA A 28 -5.76 -9.29 11.46
C ALA A 28 -7.06 -8.49 11.31
N PRO A 29 -7.22 -7.38 12.07
CA PRO A 29 -8.36 -6.49 11.88
C PRO A 29 -8.44 -6.01 10.43
N ALA A 30 -9.64 -5.90 9.89
CA ALA A 30 -9.87 -5.55 8.47
C ALA A 30 -9.08 -4.32 8.02
N LYS A 31 -8.89 -3.32 8.91
CA LYS A 31 -8.03 -2.15 8.64
C LYS A 31 -6.57 -2.53 8.36
N LYS A 32 -5.97 -3.47 9.10
CA LYS A 32 -4.60 -3.93 8.86
C LYS A 32 -4.48 -4.71 7.55
N ILE A 33 -5.48 -5.53 7.21
CA ILE A 33 -5.53 -6.25 5.94
C ILE A 33 -5.58 -5.26 4.78
N LEU A 34 -6.47 -4.26 4.86
CA LEU A 34 -6.56 -3.16 3.90
C LEU A 34 -5.25 -2.39 3.79
N HIS A 35 -4.63 -2.01 4.91
CA HIS A 35 -3.33 -1.32 4.90
C HIS A 35 -2.25 -2.17 4.23
N ALA A 36 -2.24 -3.48 4.48
CA ALA A 36 -1.30 -4.38 3.84
C ALA A 36 -1.50 -4.47 2.31
N GLN A 37 -2.76 -4.54 1.85
CA GLN A 37 -3.07 -4.51 0.42
C GLN A 37 -2.68 -3.19 -0.24
N ILE A 38 -2.95 -2.05 0.43
CA ILE A 38 -2.53 -0.72 -0.06
C ILE A 38 -1.02 -0.68 -0.22
N LEU A 39 -0.27 -1.15 0.78
CA LEU A 39 1.19 -1.15 0.75
C LEU A 39 1.73 -2.07 -0.36
N LEU A 40 1.15 -3.26 -0.51
CA LEU A 40 1.53 -4.21 -1.57
C LEU A 40 1.29 -3.66 -2.97
N MET A 41 0.19 -2.94 -3.20
CA MET A 41 -0.07 -2.31 -4.50
C MET A 41 0.71 -1.01 -4.70
N SER A 42 1.03 -0.32 -3.61
CA SER A 42 1.82 0.91 -3.64
C SER A 42 3.33 0.67 -3.69
N ASP A 43 3.76 -0.58 -3.61
CA ASP A 43 5.17 -0.98 -3.72
C ASP A 43 5.74 -0.55 -5.07
N GLU A 44 6.78 0.28 -5.04
CA GLU A 44 7.56 0.69 -6.21
C GLU A 44 8.97 0.06 -6.20
N GLY A 45 9.17 -1.02 -5.42
CA GLY A 45 10.44 -1.75 -5.34
C GLY A 45 10.84 -2.44 -6.65
N GLU A 46 12.02 -3.07 -6.70
CA GLU A 46 12.56 -3.73 -7.91
C GLU A 46 11.66 -4.85 -8.47
N LYS A 47 10.76 -5.39 -7.65
CA LYS A 47 9.77 -6.40 -8.06
C LYS A 47 8.41 -5.81 -8.45
N ALA A 48 8.24 -4.50 -8.40
CA ALA A 48 7.02 -3.85 -8.82
C ALA A 48 6.93 -3.90 -10.35
N THR A 49 6.14 -4.85 -10.86
CA THR A 49 5.90 -5.00 -12.30
C THR A 49 5.10 -3.84 -12.89
N GLN A 50 4.39 -3.05 -12.06
CA GLN A 50 3.57 -1.92 -12.48
C GLN A 50 3.58 -0.81 -11.42
N LYS A 51 3.67 0.45 -11.86
CA LYS A 51 3.55 1.63 -10.99
C LYS A 51 2.08 2.00 -10.86
N TRP A 52 1.45 1.60 -9.77
CA TRP A 52 0.07 1.99 -9.47
C TRP A 52 0.03 3.40 -8.89
N THR A 53 -0.88 4.23 -9.42
CA THR A 53 -1.16 5.54 -8.82
C THR A 53 -2.09 5.42 -7.61
N ASP A 54 -2.05 6.40 -6.70
CA ASP A 54 -2.92 6.42 -5.52
C ASP A 54 -4.41 6.35 -5.88
N GLU A 55 -4.79 6.86 -7.05
CA GLU A 55 -6.17 6.84 -7.57
C GLU A 55 -6.58 5.45 -8.08
N GLU A 56 -5.67 4.71 -8.70
CA GLU A 56 -5.91 3.33 -9.15
C GLU A 56 -6.00 2.37 -7.96
N ILE A 57 -5.10 2.50 -6.98
CA ILE A 57 -5.13 1.71 -5.74
C ILE A 57 -6.42 1.99 -4.98
N ALA A 58 -6.81 3.27 -4.89
CA ALA A 58 -8.05 3.71 -4.28
C ALA A 58 -9.27 3.09 -4.97
N SER A 59 -9.31 3.11 -6.31
CA SER A 59 -10.39 2.49 -7.08
C SER A 59 -10.43 0.97 -6.91
N ALA A 60 -9.28 0.30 -6.95
CA ALA A 60 -9.18 -1.16 -6.80
C ALA A 60 -9.65 -1.65 -5.43
N LEU A 61 -9.38 -0.88 -4.37
CA LEU A 61 -9.82 -1.19 -3.00
C LEU A 61 -11.14 -0.53 -2.61
N ASN A 62 -11.80 0.15 -3.55
CA ASN A 62 -13.04 0.89 -3.34
C ASN A 62 -12.96 1.84 -2.13
N MET A 63 -11.86 2.61 -2.04
CA MET A 63 -11.57 3.49 -0.93
C MET A 63 -11.12 4.88 -1.39
N HIS A 64 -11.12 5.83 -0.46
CA HIS A 64 -10.70 7.20 -0.79
C HIS A 64 -9.17 7.30 -0.92
N ARG A 65 -8.68 8.01 -1.95
CA ARG A 65 -7.23 8.30 -2.17
C ARG A 65 -6.51 8.87 -0.94
N ASN A 66 -7.24 9.59 -0.09
CA ASN A 66 -6.69 10.15 1.16
C ASN A 66 -6.29 9.05 2.15
N THR A 67 -6.98 7.91 2.16
CA THR A 67 -6.61 6.75 2.97
C THR A 67 -5.32 6.12 2.46
N VAL A 68 -5.19 5.97 1.13
CA VAL A 68 -3.94 5.50 0.49
C VAL A 68 -2.78 6.41 0.84
N GLY A 69 -2.95 7.74 0.67
CA GLY A 69 -1.92 8.71 1.03
C GLY A 69 -1.54 8.69 2.51
N ARG A 70 -2.50 8.50 3.42
CA ARG A 70 -2.23 8.35 4.87
C ARG A 70 -1.44 7.08 5.17
N VAL A 71 -1.78 5.96 4.54
CA VAL A 71 -1.09 4.68 4.74
C VAL A 71 0.33 4.74 4.20
N ARG A 72 0.53 5.30 2.99
CA ARG A 72 1.88 5.55 2.43
C ARG A 72 2.71 6.43 3.35
N LYS A 73 2.15 7.55 3.82
CA LYS A 73 2.86 8.46 4.73
C LYS A 73 3.21 7.83 6.08
N ASN A 74 2.35 6.95 6.60
CA ASN A 74 2.63 6.23 7.84
C ASN A 74 3.70 5.13 7.67
N PHE A 75 3.98 4.72 6.43
CA PHE A 75 4.95 3.67 6.11
C PHE A 75 6.26 4.22 5.53
N SER A 76 6.26 5.44 4.99
CA SER A 76 7.48 6.08 4.49
C SER A 76 8.47 6.28 5.63
N ASN A 77 9.58 5.56 5.56
CA ASN A 77 10.79 5.75 6.38
C ASN A 77 11.79 6.66 5.65
#